data_AF-A0A8B9HD36-F1
#
_entry.id   AF-A0A8B9HD36-F1
#
_cell.length_a   1.000
_cell.length_b   1.000
_cell.length_c   1.000
_cell.angle_alpha   90.00
_cell.angle_beta   90.00
_cell.angle_gamma   90.00
#
_symmetry.space_group_name_H-M   'P 1'
#
loop_
_entity.id
_entity.type
_entity.pdbx_description
1 polymer ?
#
loop_
_entity_poly.entity_id
_entity_poly.type
_entity_poly.pdbx_seq_one_letter_code
_entity_poly.pdbx_strand_id
1 'polypeptide(L)'
;MWNCDDNFNGNVWYRLLYNGMNIRMPESCTSYYRCGTSVTFWLNGSHPQISDGIITRQACGSWMNGGCCEYSVLIQVKACPANYYVYEFFSPNICYAAYCTDVNSITPITDPVKVNSTAAPASSDPCYNYTALDQPWRATTADGSYVADKYFSWNGWYRLMYYGMNIWMPEICTTYNKCGTSVTFWLNGSHPQISDGIISRQACGSWTRGCCEYSESIRVKACSENYYVYEFVSPDVKASQGYAAYCADVNSITPITEPMKVDSTTAAEVPPNITVSEGCQVNFTSQCAEDLFNQIQNISAQVLRLQDVTTYLGMVLNTQEQLLKLEAANPEKLVSYGNAVLNTTEKLVSTLVTPTETSYNLSISLKGLDLQVFAVGPNASMNKIPQLSLGSTQMEIDLIQISKNNNGSAAVAFMSYSNMNSMLKPSFFNTTDNDTVKTMMSTVVSATLPKTSDTRLTKPVNFTMKHIVETDPIDTLSCVYWK
;
A
#
# COMPACT_ATOMS: atom_id res chain seq x y z
N MET A 1 14.01 25.58 -5.23
CA MET A 1 13.97 24.58 -4.14
C MET A 1 14.40 23.28 -4.78
N TRP A 2 15.40 22.60 -4.24
CA TRP A 2 15.93 21.36 -4.81
C TRP A 2 15.15 20.16 -4.25
N ASN A 3 14.75 19.24 -5.12
CA ASN A 3 14.02 18.03 -4.77
C ASN A 3 14.93 17.02 -4.05
N CYS A 4 14.35 16.26 -3.13
CA CYS A 4 15.02 15.21 -2.37
C CYS A 4 14.17 13.95 -2.36
N ASP A 5 14.73 12.86 -2.84
CA ASP A 5 14.11 11.53 -2.89
C ASP A 5 14.39 10.76 -1.60
N ASP A 6 14.14 11.40 -0.46
CA ASP A 6 14.43 10.87 0.88
C ASP A 6 13.40 9.84 1.38
N ASN A 7 12.24 9.79 0.72
CA ASN A 7 11.09 8.97 1.11
C ASN A 7 11.13 7.53 0.58
N PHE A 8 12.11 7.17 -0.27
CA PHE A 8 12.25 5.80 -0.76
C PHE A 8 12.85 4.89 0.32
N ASN A 9 12.24 3.74 0.59
CA ASN A 9 12.64 2.85 1.69
C ASN A 9 12.92 1.40 1.27
N GLY A 10 12.96 1.11 -0.04
CA GLY A 10 13.32 -0.20 -0.55
C GLY A 10 12.27 -1.30 -0.40
N ASN A 11 11.01 -0.96 -0.13
CA ASN A 11 9.93 -1.94 0.08
C ASN A 11 8.80 -1.84 -0.96
N VAL A 12 8.92 -0.93 -1.92
CA VAL A 12 7.91 -0.66 -2.95
C VAL A 12 8.59 -0.62 -4.31
N TRP A 13 7.93 -1.21 -5.30
CA TRP A 13 8.34 -1.17 -6.69
C TRP A 13 7.70 0.01 -7.41
N TYR A 14 8.53 0.88 -7.97
CA TYR A 14 8.11 2.07 -8.68
C TYR A 14 8.26 1.88 -10.19
N ARG A 15 7.18 2.12 -10.94
CA ARG A 15 7.24 2.35 -12.39
C ARG A 15 7.39 3.85 -12.59
N LEU A 16 8.49 4.27 -13.21
CA LEU A 16 8.69 5.68 -13.53
C LEU A 16 7.81 6.05 -14.73
N LEU A 17 7.06 7.14 -14.59
CA LEU A 17 6.17 7.65 -15.63
C LEU A 17 6.47 9.12 -15.92
N TYR A 18 6.50 9.48 -17.19
CA TYR A 18 6.55 10.87 -17.66
C TYR A 18 5.33 11.14 -18.52
N ASN A 19 4.44 12.01 -18.06
CA ASN A 19 3.14 12.29 -18.71
C ASN A 19 2.34 11.01 -19.03
N GLY A 20 2.35 10.03 -18.12
CA GLY A 20 1.65 8.75 -18.28
C GLY A 20 2.30 7.78 -19.28
N MET A 21 3.49 8.08 -19.81
CA MET A 21 4.28 7.19 -20.65
C MET A 21 5.42 6.54 -19.86
N ASN A 22 5.87 5.38 -20.30
CA ASN A 22 7.02 4.71 -19.71
C ASN A 22 8.26 5.58 -19.87
N ILE A 23 8.98 5.79 -18.78
CA ILE A 23 10.30 6.41 -18.79
C ILE A 23 11.22 5.59 -17.89
N ARG A 24 12.53 5.63 -18.14
CA ARG A 24 13.52 4.94 -17.31
C ARG A 24 14.61 5.88 -16.84
N MET A 25 15.38 5.43 -15.86
CA MET A 25 16.61 6.11 -15.45
C MET A 25 17.60 6.17 -16.63
N PRO A 26 18.45 7.21 -16.72
CA PRO A 26 19.56 7.22 -17.67
C PRO A 26 20.60 6.16 -17.30
N GLU A 27 21.14 5.47 -18.31
CA GLU A 27 22.24 4.48 -18.17
C GLU A 27 23.63 5.11 -18.27
N SER A 28 23.67 6.44 -18.42
CA SER A 28 24.89 7.23 -18.56
C SER A 28 24.91 8.35 -17.55
N CYS A 29 26.13 8.76 -17.20
CA CYS A 29 26.37 9.87 -16.29
C CYS A 29 25.52 11.09 -16.61
N THR A 30 24.67 11.46 -15.66
CA THR A 30 23.91 12.70 -15.69
C THR A 30 24.64 13.72 -14.82
N SER A 31 24.95 14.89 -15.38
CA SER A 31 25.62 15.95 -14.64
C SER A 31 24.79 16.43 -13.45
N TYR A 32 25.48 16.79 -12.36
CA TYR A 32 24.91 17.45 -11.19
C TYR A 32 24.10 18.72 -11.57
N TYR A 33 23.19 19.16 -10.69
CA TYR A 33 22.21 20.24 -10.94
C TYR A 33 21.20 20.00 -12.08
N ARG A 34 20.83 18.74 -12.32
CA ARG A 34 19.77 18.34 -13.27
C ARG A 34 18.59 17.69 -12.53
N CYS A 35 17.51 17.43 -13.27
CA CYS A 35 16.26 16.83 -12.78
C CYS A 35 15.68 17.45 -11.49
N GLY A 36 15.96 18.74 -11.24
CA GLY A 36 15.45 19.47 -10.08
C GLY A 36 16.20 19.21 -8.77
N THR A 37 17.38 18.60 -8.81
CA THR A 37 18.17 18.25 -7.61
C THR A 37 19.65 18.65 -7.73
N SER A 38 20.41 18.61 -6.64
CA SER A 38 21.85 18.93 -6.63
C SER A 38 22.69 17.72 -7.00
N VAL A 39 22.40 16.57 -6.39
CA VAL A 39 23.07 15.28 -6.63
C VAL A 39 22.17 14.40 -7.50
N THR A 40 22.61 14.14 -8.73
CA THR A 40 21.77 13.51 -9.75
C THR A 40 22.07 12.02 -9.87
N PHE A 41 21.13 11.18 -9.47
CA PHE A 41 21.29 9.73 -9.54
C PHE A 41 20.92 9.18 -10.93
N TRP A 42 21.83 8.41 -11.51
CA TRP A 42 21.68 7.66 -12.77
C TRP A 42 22.02 6.18 -12.56
N LEU A 43 21.60 5.30 -13.47
CA LEU A 43 21.80 3.85 -13.33
C LEU A 43 23.18 3.44 -13.85
N ASN A 44 24.05 2.94 -12.98
CA ASN A 44 25.39 2.48 -13.37
C ASN A 44 25.32 1.08 -13.98
N GLY A 45 25.24 1.04 -15.30
CA GLY A 45 25.13 -0.17 -16.10
C GLY A 45 23.82 -0.24 -16.89
N SER A 46 23.69 -1.26 -17.73
CA SER A 46 22.49 -1.45 -18.54
C SER A 46 21.31 -1.91 -17.69
N HIS A 47 20.11 -1.52 -18.08
CA HIS A 47 18.88 -2.10 -17.59
C HIS A 47 18.82 -3.61 -17.93
N PRO A 48 18.12 -4.42 -17.11
CA PRO A 48 17.97 -5.85 -17.35
C PRO A 48 17.20 -6.15 -18.65
N GLN A 49 17.38 -7.36 -19.17
CA GLN A 49 16.43 -8.00 -20.06
C GLN A 49 15.35 -8.74 -19.25
N ILE A 50 14.22 -9.10 -19.90
CA ILE A 50 13.13 -9.83 -19.23
C ILE A 50 13.63 -11.15 -18.62
N SER A 51 14.56 -11.83 -19.28
CA SER A 51 15.17 -13.10 -18.82
C SER A 51 15.99 -12.95 -17.54
N ASP A 52 16.48 -11.75 -17.25
CA ASP A 52 17.39 -11.52 -16.13
C ASP A 52 16.63 -11.43 -14.80
N GLY A 53 15.31 -11.27 -14.86
CA GLY A 53 14.46 -11.17 -13.68
C GLY A 53 14.73 -9.89 -12.89
N ILE A 54 14.77 -10.02 -11.57
CA ILE A 54 15.13 -8.91 -10.67
C ILE A 54 16.65 -8.90 -10.52
N ILE A 55 17.28 -7.80 -10.87
CA ILE A 55 18.72 -7.62 -10.69
C ILE A 55 19.02 -6.43 -9.78
N THR A 56 20.11 -6.54 -9.02
CA THR A 56 20.65 -5.41 -8.26
C THR A 56 21.54 -4.56 -9.15
N ARG A 57 21.32 -3.25 -9.16
CA ARG A 57 22.15 -2.26 -9.85
C ARG A 57 22.58 -1.16 -8.89
N GLN A 58 23.75 -0.59 -9.15
CA GLN A 58 24.19 0.60 -8.43
C GLN A 58 23.60 1.84 -9.12
N ALA A 59 22.87 2.65 -8.37
CA ALA A 59 22.54 4.00 -8.80
C ALA A 59 23.65 4.95 -8.32
N CYS A 60 24.21 5.73 -9.22
CA CYS A 60 25.35 6.61 -8.99
C CYS A 60 24.90 8.07 -8.99
N GLY A 61 25.21 8.79 -7.92
CA GLY A 61 24.99 10.22 -7.77
C GLY A 61 26.19 11.02 -8.25
N SER A 62 25.99 11.89 -9.25
CA SER A 62 27.02 12.83 -9.70
C SER A 62 27.07 14.07 -8.81
N TRP A 63 28.27 14.50 -8.44
CA TRP A 63 28.51 15.72 -7.66
C TRP A 63 29.84 16.40 -8.02
N MET A 64 29.97 17.68 -7.66
CA MET A 64 30.89 18.67 -8.24
C MET A 64 32.35 18.20 -8.37
N ASN A 65 32.87 17.43 -7.40
CA ASN A 65 34.31 17.12 -7.31
C ASN A 65 34.63 15.61 -7.41
N GLY A 66 33.65 14.72 -7.20
CA GLY A 66 33.81 13.26 -7.28
C GLY A 66 33.30 12.63 -8.58
N GLY A 67 32.91 13.45 -9.56
CA GLY A 67 32.59 13.00 -10.91
C GLY A 67 31.20 12.36 -11.01
N CYS A 68 31.10 11.27 -11.78
CA CYS A 68 29.82 10.66 -12.14
C CYS A 68 29.24 9.72 -11.07
N CYS A 69 30.03 9.24 -10.13
CA CYS A 69 29.56 8.32 -9.08
C CYS A 69 30.26 8.64 -7.75
N GLU A 70 30.08 9.88 -7.28
CA GLU A 70 30.61 10.29 -5.97
C GLU A 70 29.78 9.67 -4.85
N TYR A 71 28.47 9.57 -5.06
CA TYR A 71 27.55 8.87 -4.18
C TYR A 71 27.01 7.64 -4.87
N SER A 72 26.64 6.61 -4.10
CA SER A 72 25.97 5.46 -4.67
C SER A 72 25.02 4.79 -3.70
N VAL A 73 24.02 4.13 -4.26
CA VAL A 73 23.03 3.34 -3.54
C VAL A 73 22.66 2.13 -4.40
N LEU A 74 22.49 0.97 -3.78
CA LEU A 74 22.04 -0.23 -4.48
C LEU A 74 20.52 -0.18 -4.61
N ILE A 75 20.03 -0.42 -5.82
CA ILE A 75 18.60 -0.49 -6.14
C ILE A 75 18.33 -1.83 -6.82
N GLN A 76 17.09 -2.31 -6.75
CA GLN A 76 16.68 -3.42 -7.61
C GLN A 76 15.95 -2.89 -8.83
N VAL A 77 16.17 -3.50 -9.99
CA VAL A 77 15.49 -3.16 -11.23
C VAL A 77 15.06 -4.43 -11.94
N LYS A 78 13.88 -4.42 -12.54
CA LYS A 78 13.32 -5.52 -13.32
C LYS A 78 12.74 -5.01 -14.63
N ALA A 79 12.98 -5.74 -15.71
CA ALA A 79 12.35 -5.52 -17.00
C ALA A 79 10.98 -6.22 -17.05
N CYS A 80 9.97 -5.52 -17.56
CA CYS A 80 8.61 -6.01 -17.68
C CYS A 80 8.22 -6.29 -19.15
N PRO A 81 7.32 -7.25 -19.42
CA PRO A 81 6.94 -7.67 -20.79
C PRO A 81 6.37 -6.58 -21.70
N ALA A 82 5.90 -5.46 -21.14
CA ALA A 82 5.36 -4.31 -21.89
C ALA A 82 6.39 -3.19 -22.10
N ASN A 83 7.67 -3.55 -22.24
CA ASN A 83 8.78 -2.65 -22.54
C ASN A 83 8.92 -1.48 -21.53
N TYR A 84 8.79 -1.79 -20.24
CA TYR A 84 9.02 -0.85 -19.15
C TYR A 84 9.84 -1.47 -18.04
N TYR A 85 10.33 -0.63 -17.15
CA TYR A 85 11.14 -1.02 -16.00
C TYR A 85 10.44 -0.64 -14.71
N VAL A 86 10.61 -1.48 -13.70
CA VAL A 86 10.23 -1.18 -12.33
C VAL A 86 11.48 -1.19 -11.46
N TYR A 87 11.50 -0.32 -10.46
CA TYR A 87 12.64 -0.09 -9.60
C TYR A 87 12.23 -0.15 -8.13
N GLU A 88 13.02 -0.84 -7.33
CA GLU A 88 12.96 -0.74 -5.87
C GLU A 88 14.04 0.27 -5.45
N PHE A 89 13.62 1.51 -5.22
CA PHE A 89 14.51 2.61 -4.84
C PHE A 89 14.76 2.63 -3.33
N PHE A 90 15.95 3.13 -2.97
CA PHE A 90 16.34 3.40 -1.59
C PHE A 90 16.63 4.88 -1.43
N SER A 91 16.38 5.44 -0.25
CA SER A 91 16.73 6.82 0.06
C SER A 91 18.22 7.03 -0.14
N PRO A 92 18.66 7.94 -1.03
CA PRO A 92 20.04 8.36 -1.05
C PRO A 92 20.26 9.11 0.27
N ASN A 93 21.14 8.60 1.15
CA ASN A 93 21.43 9.16 2.49
C ASN A 93 22.16 10.53 2.43
N ILE A 94 21.70 11.44 1.58
CA ILE A 94 22.22 12.79 1.35
C ILE A 94 21.07 13.70 0.87
N CYS A 95 20.97 14.89 1.47
CA CYS A 95 19.96 15.87 1.09
C CYS A 95 20.28 16.54 -0.25
N TYR A 96 19.21 16.87 -0.99
CA TYR A 96 19.25 17.36 -2.37
C TYR A 96 19.77 16.33 -3.37
N ALA A 97 19.32 15.08 -3.23
CA ALA A 97 19.54 14.00 -4.19
C ALA A 97 18.22 13.47 -4.75
N ALA A 98 18.18 13.16 -6.05
CA ALA A 98 17.03 12.54 -6.70
C ALA A 98 17.45 11.62 -7.85
N TYR A 99 16.63 10.60 -8.10
CA TYR A 99 16.75 9.68 -9.22
C TYR A 99 16.25 10.34 -10.51
N CYS A 100 17.16 10.64 -11.44
CA CYS A 100 16.79 11.27 -12.69
C CYS A 100 16.13 10.27 -13.65
N THR A 101 15.34 10.79 -14.59
CA THR A 101 14.75 10.06 -15.70
C THR A 101 15.26 10.60 -17.04
N ASP A 102 15.40 9.73 -18.04
CA ASP A 102 15.89 10.07 -19.37
C ASP A 102 14.72 10.31 -20.34
N VAL A 103 14.53 11.56 -20.77
CA VAL A 103 13.47 11.95 -21.71
C VAL A 103 13.60 11.28 -23.08
N ASN A 104 14.79 10.80 -23.46
CA ASN A 104 14.97 10.07 -24.72
C ASN A 104 14.47 8.61 -24.64
N SER A 105 14.13 8.15 -23.43
CA SER A 105 13.65 6.78 -23.18
C SER A 105 12.13 6.65 -23.14
N ILE A 106 11.41 7.75 -23.41
CA ILE A 106 9.96 7.79 -23.35
C ILE A 106 9.37 6.83 -24.39
N THR A 107 8.54 5.89 -23.92
CA THR A 107 7.79 4.97 -24.79
C THR A 107 6.32 4.90 -24.37
N PRO A 108 5.38 4.69 -25.31
CA PRO A 108 3.98 4.49 -24.98
C PRO A 108 3.78 3.28 -24.06
N ILE A 109 2.78 3.34 -23.18
CA ILE A 109 2.35 2.16 -22.42
C ILE A 109 1.58 1.23 -23.38
N THR A 110 2.16 0.07 -23.70
CA THR A 110 1.49 -1.00 -24.44
C THR A 110 1.34 -2.20 -23.52
N ASP A 111 0.44 -2.16 -22.53
CA ASP A 111 0.21 -3.30 -21.64
C ASP A 111 -0.67 -4.35 -22.35
N PRO A 112 -0.19 -5.59 -22.60
CA PRO A 112 -1.02 -6.65 -23.13
C PRO A 112 -1.60 -7.45 -21.96
N VAL A 113 -2.65 -6.94 -21.32
CA VAL A 113 -3.50 -7.78 -20.46
C VAL A 113 -4.60 -8.39 -21.35
N LYS A 114 -4.24 -9.45 -22.08
CA LYS A 114 -5.23 -10.38 -22.63
C LYS A 114 -5.60 -11.37 -21.52
N VAL A 115 -6.71 -11.13 -20.85
CA VAL A 115 -7.43 -12.19 -20.13
C VAL A 115 -7.96 -13.15 -21.19
N ASN A 116 -7.62 -14.44 -21.06
CA ASN A 116 -8.30 -15.51 -21.78
C ASN A 116 -9.75 -15.61 -21.28
N SER A 117 -10.61 -14.78 -21.84
CA SER A 117 -12.05 -14.94 -21.80
C SER A 117 -12.51 -15.14 -23.24
N THR A 118 -13.12 -16.28 -23.48
CA THR A 118 -13.73 -16.62 -24.77
C THR A 118 -14.74 -15.54 -25.18
N ALA A 119 -14.48 -14.94 -26.35
CA ALA A 119 -15.32 -14.08 -27.19
C ALA A 119 -15.41 -12.57 -26.87
N ALA A 120 -14.87 -11.80 -27.82
CA ALA A 120 -15.36 -10.53 -28.42
C ALA A 120 -14.45 -9.27 -28.23
N PRO A 121 -14.56 -8.25 -29.12
CA PRO A 121 -13.49 -7.71 -29.96
C PRO A 121 -12.73 -6.53 -29.31
N ALA A 122 -11.73 -5.99 -30.00
CA ALA A 122 -11.08 -4.71 -29.68
C ALA A 122 -12.13 -3.60 -29.49
N SER A 123 -12.51 -3.35 -28.24
CA SER A 123 -13.59 -2.46 -27.88
C SER A 123 -13.01 -1.06 -27.65
N SER A 124 -13.55 -0.06 -28.33
CA SER A 124 -13.34 1.36 -28.06
C SER A 124 -13.98 1.82 -26.73
N ASP A 125 -14.39 0.89 -25.87
CA ASP A 125 -15.03 1.18 -24.61
C ASP A 125 -14.00 1.73 -23.61
N PRO A 126 -14.23 2.94 -23.08
CA PRO A 126 -13.30 3.57 -22.15
C PRO A 126 -13.12 2.83 -20.83
N CYS A 127 -13.99 1.88 -20.48
CA CYS A 127 -13.77 0.99 -19.34
C CYS A 127 -12.60 0.01 -19.57
N TYR A 128 -12.20 -0.24 -20.81
CA TYR A 128 -11.07 -1.14 -21.10
C TYR A 128 -9.88 -0.41 -21.72
N ASN A 129 -10.03 0.87 -22.06
CA ASN A 129 -8.99 1.70 -22.66
C ASN A 129 -8.95 3.10 -22.00
N TYR A 130 -8.18 3.21 -20.92
CA TYR A 130 -8.00 4.44 -20.15
C TYR A 130 -6.56 4.59 -19.65
N THR A 131 -6.18 5.82 -19.26
CA THR A 131 -4.93 6.12 -18.57
C THR A 131 -5.17 6.21 -17.06
N ALA A 132 -4.37 5.50 -16.26
CA ALA A 132 -4.46 5.60 -14.80
C ALA A 132 -3.82 6.90 -14.29
N LEU A 133 -4.54 7.58 -13.40
CA LEU A 133 -4.10 8.77 -12.66
C LEU A 133 -3.92 8.39 -11.19
N ASP A 134 -2.79 7.77 -10.86
CA ASP A 134 -2.45 7.33 -9.50
C ASP A 134 -1.45 8.30 -8.85
N GLN A 135 -1.85 9.56 -8.75
CA GLN A 135 -1.04 10.57 -8.08
C GLN A 135 -1.64 10.87 -6.69
N PRO A 136 -0.98 10.50 -5.59
CA PRO A 136 -1.51 10.69 -4.24
C PRO A 136 -1.84 12.15 -3.89
N TRP A 137 -1.17 13.12 -4.53
CA TRP A 137 -1.46 14.54 -4.33
C TRP A 137 -2.87 14.95 -4.79
N ARG A 138 -3.57 14.15 -5.60
CA ARG A 138 -4.97 14.40 -6.00
C ARG A 138 -5.98 14.14 -4.89
N ALA A 139 -5.58 13.51 -3.79
CA ALA A 139 -6.49 13.15 -2.70
C ALA A 139 -7.07 14.39 -1.99
N THR A 140 -8.33 14.32 -1.53
CA THR A 140 -8.98 15.38 -0.73
C THR A 140 -8.23 15.69 0.58
N THR A 141 -7.39 14.78 1.06
CA THR A 141 -6.53 14.96 2.25
C THR A 141 -5.21 15.67 1.93
N ALA A 142 -4.80 15.74 0.67
CA ALA A 142 -3.55 16.39 0.29
C ALA A 142 -3.71 17.92 0.32
N ASP A 143 -2.85 18.57 1.08
CA ASP A 143 -2.73 20.03 1.13
C ASP A 143 -1.69 20.53 0.12
N GLY A 144 -1.80 21.80 -0.27
CA GLY A 144 -0.84 22.47 -1.15
C GLY A 144 -1.50 23.11 -2.36
N SER A 145 -0.76 23.99 -3.04
CA SER A 145 -1.30 24.82 -4.12
C SER A 145 -0.37 24.91 -5.32
N TYR A 146 0.50 23.92 -5.54
CA TYR A 146 1.61 24.02 -6.50
C TYR A 146 1.43 23.16 -7.76
N VAL A 147 0.40 22.32 -7.81
CA VAL A 147 0.20 21.36 -8.90
C VAL A 147 -0.93 21.78 -9.83
N ALA A 148 -0.73 21.62 -11.13
CA ALA A 148 -1.64 22.12 -12.15
C ALA A 148 -1.83 21.12 -13.29
N ASP A 149 -3.09 20.78 -13.53
CA ASP A 149 -3.51 19.91 -14.63
C ASP A 149 -3.49 20.60 -15.99
N LYS A 150 -3.31 21.93 -16.05
CA LYS A 150 -3.16 22.67 -17.32
C LYS A 150 -1.93 22.27 -18.14
N TYR A 151 -0.92 21.67 -17.49
CA TYR A 151 0.29 21.17 -18.13
C TYR A 151 0.18 19.70 -18.54
N PHE A 152 -0.93 19.05 -18.19
CA PHE A 152 -1.22 17.68 -18.53
C PHE A 152 -1.89 17.61 -19.91
N SER A 153 -1.44 16.69 -20.77
CA SER A 153 -2.01 16.51 -22.11
C SER A 153 -3.27 15.65 -22.04
N TRP A 154 -4.42 16.29 -21.86
CA TRP A 154 -5.73 15.66 -21.82
C TRP A 154 -6.15 15.14 -23.21
N ASN A 155 -6.06 13.83 -23.40
CA ASN A 155 -6.48 13.13 -24.60
C ASN A 155 -6.91 11.69 -24.25
N GLY A 156 -8.22 11.45 -24.25
CA GLY A 156 -8.82 10.16 -23.97
C GLY A 156 -9.40 10.05 -22.57
N TRP A 157 -9.53 8.81 -22.09
CA TRP A 157 -10.21 8.48 -20.84
C TRP A 157 -9.23 8.21 -19.72
N TYR A 158 -9.62 8.56 -18.50
CA TYR A 158 -8.79 8.50 -17.32
C TYR A 158 -9.51 7.81 -16.17
N ARG A 159 -8.77 7.01 -15.40
CA ARG A 159 -9.25 6.40 -14.15
C ARG A 159 -8.44 6.97 -13.00
N LEU A 160 -9.11 7.55 -12.02
CA LEU A 160 -8.45 8.00 -10.80
C LEU A 160 -8.08 6.78 -9.94
N MET A 161 -6.89 6.80 -9.36
CA MET A 161 -6.39 5.78 -8.45
C MET A 161 -5.71 6.42 -7.24
N TYR A 162 -5.67 5.69 -6.13
CA TYR A 162 -4.93 6.08 -4.94
C TYR A 162 -4.18 4.86 -4.40
N TYR A 163 -2.87 4.80 -4.64
CA TYR A 163 -2.02 3.64 -4.35
C TYR A 163 -2.59 2.35 -4.95
N GLY A 164 -3.01 2.42 -6.22
CA GLY A 164 -3.63 1.30 -6.95
C GLY A 164 -5.09 0.98 -6.57
N MET A 165 -5.70 1.70 -5.60
CA MET A 165 -7.10 1.52 -5.24
C MET A 165 -8.04 2.36 -6.08
N ASN A 166 -9.29 1.89 -6.26
CA ASN A 166 -10.37 2.67 -6.86
C ASN A 166 -10.73 3.87 -6.00
N ILE A 167 -10.78 5.02 -6.65
CA ILE A 167 -11.18 6.29 -6.07
C ILE A 167 -11.86 7.11 -7.18
N TRP A 168 -12.76 8.02 -6.80
CA TRP A 168 -13.45 8.87 -7.75
C TRP A 168 -13.47 10.34 -7.31
N MET A 169 -13.90 11.22 -8.20
CA MET A 169 -14.04 12.63 -7.87
C MET A 169 -15.02 12.83 -6.70
N PRO A 170 -14.79 13.80 -5.80
CA PRO A 170 -15.79 14.16 -4.81
C PRO A 170 -17.08 14.66 -5.49
N GLU A 171 -18.24 14.16 -5.06
CA GLU A 171 -19.57 14.67 -5.50
C GLU A 171 -20.04 15.88 -4.68
N ILE A 172 -19.27 16.25 -3.65
CA ILE A 172 -19.55 17.34 -2.73
C ILE A 172 -18.46 18.39 -2.90
N CYS A 173 -18.85 19.66 -2.72
CA CYS A 173 -17.93 20.78 -2.73
C CYS A 173 -16.71 20.51 -1.83
N THR A 174 -15.57 20.34 -2.49
CA THR A 174 -14.27 20.26 -1.82
C THR A 174 -13.68 21.67 -1.75
N THR A 175 -13.18 22.08 -0.58
CA THR A 175 -12.65 23.43 -0.41
C THR A 175 -11.43 23.66 -1.30
N TYR A 176 -11.18 24.93 -1.63
CA TYR A 176 -9.96 25.36 -2.34
C TYR A 176 -8.69 25.04 -1.52
N ASN A 177 -7.51 24.99 -2.17
CA ASN A 177 -6.22 24.56 -1.57
C ASN A 177 -6.18 23.10 -1.07
N LYS A 178 -6.97 22.23 -1.70
CA LYS A 178 -6.94 20.78 -1.47
C LYS A 178 -6.49 20.08 -2.74
N CYS A 179 -6.17 18.80 -2.63
CA CYS A 179 -5.82 17.97 -3.78
C CYS A 179 -4.56 18.52 -4.51
N GLY A 180 -3.63 19.09 -3.73
CA GLY A 180 -2.35 19.62 -4.21
C GLY A 180 -2.45 20.88 -5.09
N THR A 181 -3.64 21.46 -5.25
CA THR A 181 -3.94 22.55 -6.19
C THR A 181 -4.61 23.73 -5.50
N SER A 182 -4.57 24.91 -6.12
CA SER A 182 -5.27 26.10 -5.60
C SER A 182 -6.78 25.98 -5.87
N VAL A 183 -7.17 25.81 -7.13
CA VAL A 183 -8.54 25.59 -7.58
C VAL A 183 -8.82 24.09 -7.60
N THR A 184 -9.73 23.66 -6.73
CA THR A 184 -10.05 22.24 -6.53
C THR A 184 -11.27 21.86 -7.37
N PHE A 185 -11.10 21.02 -8.39
CA PHE A 185 -12.23 20.52 -9.18
C PHE A 185 -12.89 19.29 -8.55
N TRP A 186 -14.19 19.38 -8.33
CA TRP A 186 -15.08 18.32 -7.84
C TRP A 186 -16.25 18.11 -8.83
N LEU A 187 -16.94 16.98 -8.75
CA LEU A 187 -18.02 16.63 -9.68
C LEU A 187 -19.35 17.22 -9.18
N ASN A 188 -19.95 18.11 -9.97
CA ASN A 188 -21.24 18.70 -9.64
C ASN A 188 -22.39 17.77 -10.04
N GLY A 189 -22.85 16.99 -9.06
CA GLY A 189 -23.88 15.98 -9.21
C GLY A 189 -23.35 14.56 -9.00
N SER A 190 -24.24 13.59 -8.96
CA SER A 190 -23.88 12.20 -8.74
C SER A 190 -23.17 11.56 -9.94
N HIS A 191 -22.29 10.61 -9.68
CA HIS A 191 -21.73 9.73 -10.69
C HIS A 191 -22.83 8.93 -11.41
N PRO A 192 -22.63 8.55 -12.68
CA PRO A 192 -23.57 7.71 -13.43
C PRO A 192 -23.75 6.33 -12.79
N GLN A 193 -24.87 5.69 -13.06
CA GLN A 193 -25.03 4.25 -12.93
C GLN A 193 -24.53 3.54 -14.19
N ILE A 194 -24.28 2.22 -14.13
CA ILE A 194 -23.85 1.42 -15.28
C ILE A 194 -24.82 1.57 -16.47
N SER A 195 -26.13 1.65 -16.19
CA SER A 195 -27.18 1.81 -17.20
C SER A 195 -27.16 3.17 -17.92
N ASP A 196 -26.53 4.19 -17.32
CA ASP A 196 -26.54 5.55 -17.86
C ASP A 196 -25.55 5.71 -19.03
N GLY A 197 -24.60 4.78 -19.16
CA GLY A 197 -23.57 4.84 -20.19
C GLY A 197 -22.63 6.04 -20.02
N ILE A 198 -22.24 6.66 -21.14
CA ILE A 198 -21.42 7.87 -21.13
C ILE A 198 -22.34 9.08 -20.95
N ILE A 199 -22.17 9.81 -19.85
CA ILE A 199 -22.93 11.03 -19.58
C ILE A 199 -22.00 12.23 -19.45
N SER A 200 -22.54 13.41 -19.71
CA SER A 200 -21.84 14.67 -19.41
C SER A 200 -22.16 15.13 -17.99
N ARG A 201 -21.14 15.59 -17.28
CA ARG A 201 -21.23 16.23 -15.97
C ARG A 201 -20.44 17.53 -15.96
N GLN A 202 -20.80 18.42 -15.05
CA GLN A 202 -20.03 19.62 -14.80
C GLN A 202 -19.02 19.32 -13.69
N ALA A 203 -17.74 19.56 -13.94
CA ALA A 203 -16.73 19.61 -12.90
C ALA A 203 -16.63 21.05 -12.43
N CYS A 204 -16.87 21.29 -11.14
CA CYS A 204 -16.86 22.62 -10.53
C CYS A 204 -15.53 22.87 -9.81
N GLY A 205 -14.88 23.99 -10.12
CA GLY A 205 -13.68 24.45 -9.45
C GLY A 205 -14.00 25.35 -8.27
N SER A 206 -13.68 24.88 -7.06
CA SER A 206 -13.79 25.67 -5.83
C SER A 206 -12.66 26.68 -5.72
N TRP A 207 -13.01 27.91 -5.37
CA TRP A 207 -12.06 28.99 -5.12
C TRP A 207 -12.56 29.92 -4.00
N THR A 208 -11.90 31.07 -3.81
CA THR A 208 -12.05 31.98 -2.65
C THR A 208 -13.47 32.51 -2.38
N ARG A 209 -14.34 32.56 -3.39
CA ARG A 209 -15.70 33.10 -3.36
C ARG A 209 -16.78 32.02 -3.48
N GLY A 210 -16.44 30.76 -3.73
CA GLY A 210 -17.41 29.68 -3.73
C GLY A 210 -16.94 28.36 -4.33
N CYS A 211 -17.87 27.40 -4.32
CA CYS A 211 -17.63 26.01 -4.73
C CYS A 211 -17.58 25.79 -6.25
N CYS A 212 -18.10 26.70 -7.06
CA CYS A 212 -18.15 26.55 -8.51
C CYS A 212 -17.92 27.89 -9.20
N GLU A 213 -16.76 28.50 -8.91
CA GLU A 213 -16.34 29.73 -9.59
C GLU A 213 -15.82 29.44 -11.00
N TYR A 214 -15.26 28.25 -11.18
CA TYR A 214 -14.85 27.71 -12.47
C TYR A 214 -15.66 26.47 -12.77
N SER A 215 -15.84 26.16 -14.04
CA SER A 215 -16.55 24.94 -14.42
C SER A 215 -16.08 24.42 -15.75
N GLU A 216 -15.92 23.11 -15.83
CA GLU A 216 -15.63 22.39 -17.07
C GLU A 216 -16.73 21.38 -17.35
N SER A 217 -17.03 21.14 -18.63
CA SER A 217 -17.88 20.03 -19.03
C SER A 217 -17.01 18.81 -19.31
N ILE A 218 -17.21 17.75 -18.53
CA ILE A 218 -16.49 16.48 -18.68
C ILE A 218 -17.47 15.36 -19.01
N ARG A 219 -16.96 14.26 -19.59
CA ARG A 219 -17.74 13.02 -19.73
C ARG A 219 -17.31 12.01 -18.69
N VAL A 220 -18.27 11.27 -18.14
CA VAL A 220 -18.01 10.23 -17.14
C VAL A 220 -18.84 8.99 -17.46
N LYS A 221 -18.27 7.81 -17.23
CA LYS A 221 -18.94 6.51 -17.40
C LYS A 221 -18.65 5.62 -16.19
N ALA A 222 -19.67 4.90 -15.74
CA ALA A 222 -19.53 3.84 -14.73
C ALA A 222 -19.14 2.51 -15.37
N CYS A 223 -18.22 1.78 -14.74
CA CYS A 223 -17.69 0.50 -15.22
C CYS A 223 -18.07 -0.66 -14.29
N SER A 224 -18.05 -1.89 -14.83
CA SER A 224 -18.57 -3.10 -14.19
C SER A 224 -17.79 -3.61 -12.97
N GLU A 225 -16.66 -2.99 -12.61
CA GLU A 225 -15.84 -3.35 -11.44
C GLU A 225 -15.78 -2.22 -10.40
N ASN A 226 -16.88 -1.47 -10.27
CA ASN A 226 -17.05 -0.40 -9.27
C ASN A 226 -15.96 0.69 -9.37
N TYR A 227 -15.78 1.22 -10.58
CA TYR A 227 -14.96 2.40 -10.82
C TYR A 227 -15.55 3.25 -11.94
N TYR A 228 -15.03 4.46 -12.05
CA TYR A 228 -15.44 5.42 -13.05
C TYR A 228 -14.27 5.78 -13.96
N VAL A 229 -14.59 6.05 -15.21
CA VAL A 229 -13.67 6.65 -16.17
C VAL A 229 -14.19 8.01 -16.60
N TYR A 230 -13.26 8.94 -16.73
CA TYR A 230 -13.53 10.34 -17.02
C TYR A 230 -12.79 10.74 -18.29
N GLU A 231 -13.49 11.41 -19.19
CA GLU A 231 -12.84 12.20 -20.21
C GLU A 231 -12.74 13.64 -19.68
N PHE A 232 -11.62 13.90 -19.01
CA PHE A 232 -11.26 15.21 -18.48
C PHE A 232 -10.81 16.14 -19.61
N VAL A 233 -10.94 17.44 -19.36
CA VAL A 233 -10.46 18.49 -20.25
C VAL A 233 -9.42 19.34 -19.53
N SER A 234 -8.60 20.10 -20.26
CA SER A 234 -7.68 21.04 -19.60
C SER A 234 -8.50 22.12 -18.88
N PRO A 235 -8.34 22.32 -17.56
CA PRO A 235 -9.05 23.38 -16.86
C PRO A 235 -8.63 24.76 -17.39
N ASP A 236 -9.58 25.57 -17.85
CA ASP A 236 -9.36 26.94 -18.33
C ASP A 236 -9.36 27.93 -17.16
N VAL A 237 -8.32 27.81 -16.31
CA VAL A 237 -8.08 28.75 -15.21
C VAL A 237 -6.89 29.64 -15.57
N LYS A 238 -7.08 30.96 -15.52
CA LYS A 238 -6.02 31.92 -15.85
C LYS A 238 -4.84 31.72 -14.90
N ALA A 239 -3.62 31.74 -15.42
CA ALA A 239 -2.41 31.55 -14.63
C ALA A 239 -2.26 32.55 -13.46
N SER A 240 -2.91 33.72 -13.52
CA SER A 240 -2.95 34.71 -12.44
C SER A 240 -3.92 34.37 -11.30
N GLN A 241 -4.79 33.37 -11.47
CA GLN A 241 -5.85 33.01 -10.52
C GLN A 241 -5.52 31.74 -9.71
N GLY A 242 -4.44 31.04 -10.02
CA GLY A 242 -3.96 29.87 -9.28
C GLY A 242 -3.70 28.67 -10.19
N TYR A 243 -3.29 27.57 -9.57
CA TYR A 243 -3.19 26.28 -10.24
C TYR A 243 -4.51 25.52 -10.07
N ALA A 244 -4.87 24.68 -11.04
CA ALA A 244 -6.14 23.97 -11.10
C ALA A 244 -5.92 22.49 -11.36
N ALA A 245 -6.64 21.63 -10.63
CA ALA A 245 -6.57 20.18 -10.83
C ALA A 245 -7.86 19.46 -10.42
N TYR A 246 -8.12 18.30 -11.03
CA TYR A 246 -9.19 17.38 -10.66
C TYR A 246 -8.83 16.59 -9.41
N CYS A 247 -9.73 16.62 -8.43
CA CYS A 247 -9.56 15.98 -7.13
C CYS A 247 -10.08 14.54 -7.12
N ALA A 248 -9.57 13.73 -6.19
CA ALA A 248 -10.01 12.39 -5.87
C ALA A 248 -10.39 12.29 -4.38
N ASP A 249 -11.57 11.77 -4.07
CA ASP A 249 -12.11 11.77 -2.71
C ASP A 249 -11.67 10.53 -1.93
N VAL A 250 -10.89 10.70 -0.86
CA VAL A 250 -10.48 9.55 -0.04
C VAL A 250 -11.66 8.81 0.61
N ASN A 251 -12.81 9.46 0.78
CA ASN A 251 -14.01 8.82 1.30
C ASN A 251 -14.70 7.91 0.26
N SER A 252 -14.32 8.06 -1.01
CA SER A 252 -14.80 7.22 -2.12
C SER A 252 -14.01 5.93 -2.30
N ILE A 253 -12.92 5.77 -1.54
CA ILE A 253 -12.16 4.52 -1.49
C ILE A 253 -13.08 3.46 -0.90
N THR A 254 -13.80 2.79 -1.77
CA THR A 254 -14.66 1.67 -1.42
C THR A 254 -13.81 0.42 -1.38
N PRO A 255 -13.82 -0.35 -0.28
CA PRO A 255 -13.52 -1.78 -0.36
C PRO A 255 -14.43 -2.37 -1.44
N ILE A 256 -13.97 -3.38 -2.16
CA ILE A 256 -14.79 -4.10 -3.15
C ILE A 256 -15.97 -4.73 -2.38
N THR A 257 -17.08 -4.02 -2.31
CA THR A 257 -18.31 -4.44 -1.64
C THR A 257 -19.49 -3.90 -2.44
N GLU A 258 -20.21 -4.79 -3.10
CA GLU A 258 -21.59 -4.54 -3.46
C GLU A 258 -22.41 -4.37 -2.17
N PRO A 259 -23.47 -3.53 -2.15
CA PRO A 259 -24.34 -3.41 -1.00
C PRO A 259 -25.24 -4.65 -0.91
N MET A 260 -24.90 -5.59 -0.04
CA MET A 260 -25.89 -6.54 0.48
C MET A 260 -26.88 -5.77 1.36
N LYS A 261 -28.16 -5.97 1.04
CA LYS A 261 -29.30 -5.54 1.85
C LYS A 261 -29.24 -6.30 3.19
N VAL A 262 -28.66 -5.67 4.21
CA VAL A 262 -28.65 -6.24 5.57
C VAL A 262 -29.99 -5.90 6.23
N ASP A 263 -30.70 -6.95 6.59
CA ASP A 263 -31.85 -6.89 7.48
C ASP A 263 -31.39 -6.32 8.83
N SER A 264 -31.79 -5.08 9.10
CA SER A 264 -31.30 -4.29 10.21
C SER A 264 -31.98 -4.69 11.51
N THR A 265 -31.43 -5.69 12.18
CA THR A 265 -31.63 -5.90 13.62
C THR A 265 -30.33 -6.35 14.30
N THR A 266 -29.37 -5.44 14.45
CA THR A 266 -28.45 -5.42 15.60
C THR A 266 -27.91 -4.01 15.77
N ALA A 267 -28.02 -3.49 16.99
CA ALA A 267 -27.61 -2.13 17.36
C ALA A 267 -26.14 -1.87 17.00
N ALA A 268 -25.86 -0.70 16.44
CA ALA A 268 -24.50 -0.20 16.28
C ALA A 268 -23.91 0.05 17.68
N GLU A 269 -23.06 -0.86 18.16
CA GLU A 269 -22.29 -0.64 19.38
C GLU A 269 -21.31 0.53 19.14
N VAL A 270 -21.30 1.48 20.08
CA VAL A 270 -20.31 2.56 20.13
C VAL A 270 -18.92 1.91 20.18
N PRO A 271 -17.96 2.30 19.33
CA PRO A 271 -16.64 1.68 19.32
C PRO A 271 -15.97 1.80 20.69
N PRO A 272 -15.23 0.77 21.15
CA PRO A 272 -14.56 0.79 22.44
C PRO A 272 -13.56 1.96 22.50
N ASN A 273 -13.62 2.76 23.57
CA ASN A 273 -12.73 3.91 23.72
C ASN A 273 -11.33 3.47 24.18
N ILE A 274 -10.54 2.91 23.27
CA ILE A 274 -9.15 2.53 23.53
C ILE A 274 -8.27 3.79 23.48
N THR A 275 -7.59 4.07 24.59
CA THR A 275 -6.71 5.25 24.69
C THR A 275 -5.43 4.92 25.45
N VAL A 276 -4.37 5.67 25.12
CA VAL A 276 -3.14 5.73 25.91
C VAL A 276 -3.24 6.95 26.81
N SER A 277 -3.02 6.80 28.12
CA SER A 277 -3.18 7.91 29.07
C SER A 277 -2.26 9.09 28.75
N GLU A 278 -2.68 10.32 29.04
CA GLU A 278 -1.92 11.54 28.73
C GLU A 278 -0.51 11.53 29.37
N GLY A 279 -0.38 10.96 30.57
CA GLY A 279 0.92 10.80 31.23
C GLY A 279 1.90 9.95 30.42
N CYS A 280 1.40 8.94 29.71
CA CYS A 280 2.20 8.05 28.85
C CYS A 280 2.64 8.71 27.54
N GLN A 281 2.03 9.82 27.13
CA GLN A 281 2.48 10.61 25.97
C GLN A 281 3.72 11.45 26.29
N VAL A 282 3.90 11.82 27.56
CA VAL A 282 5.02 12.65 28.02
C VAL A 282 6.15 11.80 28.60
N ASN A 283 5.82 10.79 29.41
CA ASN A 283 6.79 9.87 29.99
C ASN A 283 6.27 8.43 29.93
N PHE A 284 6.79 7.67 28.96
CA PHE A 284 6.35 6.30 28.72
C PHE A 284 6.93 5.33 29.75
N THR A 285 6.12 4.40 30.27
CA THR A 285 6.52 3.37 31.24
C THR A 285 6.04 1.99 30.80
N SER A 286 6.54 0.90 31.40
CA SER A 286 6.02 -0.45 31.14
C SER A 286 4.53 -0.59 31.43
N GLN A 287 4.03 0.09 32.47
CA GLN A 287 2.61 0.08 32.83
C GLN A 287 1.73 0.65 31.71
N CYS A 288 2.21 1.67 30.99
CA CYS A 288 1.51 2.24 29.84
C CYS A 288 1.20 1.19 28.77
N ALA A 289 2.17 0.29 28.52
CA ALA A 289 1.98 -0.78 27.55
C ALA A 289 1.00 -1.83 28.06
N GLU A 290 1.16 -2.25 29.32
CA GLU A 290 0.28 -3.26 29.94
C GLU A 290 -1.18 -2.79 29.96
N ASP A 291 -1.43 -1.52 30.30
CA ASP A 291 -2.77 -0.94 30.29
C ASP A 291 -3.39 -0.94 28.87
N LEU A 292 -2.62 -0.56 27.84
CA LEU A 292 -3.08 -0.59 26.45
C LEU A 292 -3.39 -2.03 26.00
N PHE A 293 -2.49 -2.97 26.27
CA PHE A 293 -2.65 -4.35 25.89
C PHE A 293 -3.87 -4.98 26.57
N ASN A 294 -4.07 -4.70 27.87
CA ASN A 294 -5.24 -5.15 28.62
C ASN A 294 -6.56 -4.57 28.08
N GLN A 295 -6.58 -3.27 27.73
CA GLN A 295 -7.75 -2.66 27.08
C GLN A 295 -8.12 -3.38 25.78
N ILE A 296 -7.14 -3.70 24.93
CA ILE A 296 -7.35 -4.39 23.66
C ILE A 296 -7.82 -5.84 23.86
N GLN A 297 -7.20 -6.57 24.79
CA GLN A 297 -7.59 -7.95 25.07
C GLN A 297 -9.04 -8.05 25.56
N ASN A 298 -9.51 -7.04 26.29
CA ASN A 298 -10.87 -6.97 26.83
C ASN A 298 -11.93 -6.49 25.82
N ILE A 299 -11.57 -6.23 24.55
CA ILE A 299 -12.55 -5.89 23.51
C ILE A 299 -13.54 -7.07 23.34
N SER A 300 -14.81 -6.81 23.64
CA SER A 300 -15.93 -7.76 23.51
C SER A 300 -16.70 -7.64 22.19
N ALA A 301 -16.50 -6.55 21.44
CA ALA A 301 -17.19 -6.28 20.19
C ALA A 301 -16.92 -7.39 19.15
N GLN A 302 -17.97 -7.83 18.43
CA GLN A 302 -17.83 -8.91 17.45
C GLN A 302 -17.09 -8.45 16.18
N VAL A 303 -17.30 -7.22 15.72
CA VAL A 303 -16.66 -6.64 14.53
C VAL A 303 -16.39 -5.14 14.76
N LEU A 304 -15.18 -4.68 14.46
CA LEU A 304 -14.78 -3.26 14.49
C LEU A 304 -14.53 -2.73 13.08
N ARG A 305 -14.63 -1.40 12.91
CA ARG A 305 -14.35 -0.76 11.62
C ARG A 305 -12.86 -0.81 11.32
N LEU A 306 -12.54 -0.89 10.03
CA LEU A 306 -11.16 -0.89 9.53
C LEU A 306 -10.33 0.27 10.08
N GLN A 307 -10.90 1.48 10.11
CA GLN A 307 -10.22 2.67 10.61
C GLN A 307 -9.86 2.57 12.10
N ASP A 308 -10.79 2.06 12.92
CA ASP A 308 -10.60 1.94 14.36
C ASP A 308 -9.49 0.91 14.65
N VAL A 309 -9.54 -0.25 13.98
CA VAL A 309 -8.50 -1.28 14.12
C VAL A 309 -7.15 -0.80 13.61
N THR A 310 -7.09 -0.12 12.47
CA THR A 310 -5.84 0.44 11.93
C THR A 310 -5.22 1.43 12.92
N THR A 311 -6.06 2.24 13.58
CA THR A 311 -5.64 3.17 14.62
C THR A 311 -5.08 2.43 15.83
N TYR A 312 -5.76 1.40 16.34
CA TYR A 312 -5.30 0.63 17.50
C TYR A 312 -4.04 -0.19 17.21
N LEU A 313 -3.90 -0.74 15.99
CA LEU A 313 -2.67 -1.40 15.55
C LEU A 313 -1.50 -0.42 15.53
N GLY A 314 -1.71 0.82 15.05
CA GLY A 314 -0.71 1.88 15.12
C GLY A 314 -0.28 2.19 16.55
N MET A 315 -1.21 2.21 17.51
CA MET A 315 -0.89 2.39 18.93
C MET A 315 -0.04 1.24 19.48
N VAL A 316 -0.38 -0.02 19.15
CA VAL A 316 0.38 -1.21 19.56
C VAL A 316 1.82 -1.16 19.03
N LEU A 317 2.00 -0.82 17.75
CA LEU A 317 3.33 -0.74 17.11
C LEU A 317 4.16 0.43 17.66
N ASN A 318 3.55 1.57 17.96
CA ASN A 318 4.25 2.66 18.62
C ASN A 318 4.68 2.27 20.05
N THR A 319 3.80 1.62 20.81
CA THR A 319 4.13 1.07 22.13
C THR A 319 5.28 0.07 22.07
N GLN A 320 5.32 -0.80 21.05
CA GLN A 320 6.43 -1.71 20.79
C GLN A 320 7.77 -0.95 20.68
N GLU A 321 7.79 0.14 19.90
CA GLU A 321 9.00 0.94 19.70
C GLU A 321 9.49 1.58 21.02
N GLN A 322 8.57 2.04 21.87
CA GLN A 322 8.91 2.62 23.17
C GLN A 322 9.42 1.56 24.17
N LEU A 323 8.80 0.37 24.21
CA LEU A 323 9.25 -0.73 25.06
C LEU A 323 10.65 -1.22 24.69
N LEU A 324 10.96 -1.28 23.39
CA LEU A 324 12.30 -1.60 22.91
C LEU A 324 13.35 -0.62 23.45
N LYS A 325 13.03 0.68 23.56
CA LYS A 325 13.94 1.69 24.12
C LYS A 325 14.12 1.53 25.63
N LEU A 326 13.08 1.15 26.36
CA LEU A 326 13.11 1.01 27.82
C LEU A 326 13.77 -0.28 28.31
N GLU A 327 13.48 -1.42 27.66
CA GLU A 327 13.75 -2.75 28.22
C GLU A 327 14.73 -3.57 27.35
N ALA A 328 15.48 -2.91 26.44
CA ALA A 328 16.44 -3.54 25.53
C ALA A 328 17.43 -4.51 26.22
N ALA A 329 17.75 -4.25 27.48
CA ALA A 329 18.71 -5.01 28.29
C ALA A 329 18.07 -6.16 29.10
N ASN A 330 16.74 -6.32 29.12
CA ASN A 330 16.06 -7.36 29.88
C ASN A 330 15.39 -8.40 28.95
N PRO A 331 16.05 -9.56 28.70
CA PRO A 331 15.54 -10.59 27.80
C PRO A 331 14.15 -11.13 28.13
N GLU A 332 13.87 -11.40 29.42
CA GLU A 332 12.61 -11.99 29.85
C GLU A 332 11.43 -11.03 29.58
N LYS A 333 11.64 -9.73 29.86
CA LYS A 333 10.66 -8.70 29.55
C LYS A 333 10.45 -8.52 28.05
N LEU A 334 11.50 -8.54 27.24
CA LEU A 334 11.38 -8.45 25.78
C LEU A 334 10.53 -9.59 25.20
N VAL A 335 10.72 -10.81 25.70
CA VAL A 335 9.88 -11.97 25.32
C VAL A 335 8.43 -11.74 25.72
N SER A 336 8.19 -11.35 26.98
CA SER A 336 6.85 -11.10 27.50
C SER A 336 6.11 -10.02 26.67
N TYR A 337 6.76 -8.91 26.39
CA TYR A 337 6.18 -7.83 25.60
C TYR A 337 6.02 -8.19 24.12
N GLY A 338 6.96 -8.94 23.53
CA GLY A 338 6.80 -9.46 22.18
C GLY A 338 5.56 -10.34 22.05
N ASN A 339 5.33 -11.23 23.01
CA ASN A 339 4.11 -12.05 23.09
C ASN A 339 2.85 -11.18 23.22
N ALA A 340 2.89 -10.14 24.05
CA ALA A 340 1.77 -9.23 24.21
C ALA A 340 1.43 -8.47 22.92
N VAL A 341 2.44 -8.03 22.16
CA VAL A 341 2.26 -7.38 20.85
C VAL A 341 1.63 -8.33 19.84
N LEU A 342 2.12 -9.58 19.75
CA LEU A 342 1.55 -10.59 18.86
C LEU A 342 0.08 -10.87 19.22
N ASN A 343 -0.22 -11.15 20.49
CA ASN A 343 -1.58 -11.46 20.95
C ASN A 343 -2.56 -10.30 20.76
N THR A 344 -2.13 -9.06 21.00
CA THR A 344 -2.99 -7.87 20.80
C THR A 344 -3.22 -7.58 19.34
N THR A 345 -2.21 -7.78 18.49
CA THR A 345 -2.36 -7.69 17.04
C THR A 345 -3.36 -8.72 16.53
N GLU A 346 -3.22 -9.98 16.92
CA GLU A 346 -4.16 -11.05 16.54
C GLU A 346 -5.59 -10.76 17.02
N LYS A 347 -5.74 -10.30 18.26
CA LYS A 347 -7.04 -9.90 18.82
C LYS A 347 -7.69 -8.81 17.97
N LEU A 348 -6.96 -7.74 17.64
CA LEU A 348 -7.45 -6.64 16.80
C LEU A 348 -7.81 -7.11 15.39
N VAL A 349 -6.95 -7.89 14.76
CA VAL A 349 -7.20 -8.44 13.43
C VAL A 349 -8.42 -9.35 13.43
N SER A 350 -8.67 -10.13 14.49
CA SER A 350 -9.88 -10.95 14.60
C SER A 350 -11.17 -10.14 14.62
N THR A 351 -11.12 -8.86 15.05
CA THR A 351 -12.28 -7.95 15.01
C THR A 351 -12.53 -7.32 13.64
N LEU A 352 -11.58 -7.41 12.69
CA LEU A 352 -11.80 -6.98 11.31
C LEU A 352 -12.66 -7.94 10.50
N VAL A 353 -12.72 -9.20 10.93
CA VAL A 353 -13.33 -10.26 10.14
C VAL A 353 -14.84 -10.23 10.27
N THR A 354 -15.48 -9.78 9.19
CA THR A 354 -16.93 -9.86 9.00
C THR A 354 -17.34 -11.21 8.40
N PRO A 355 -18.49 -11.77 8.81
CA PRO A 355 -19.14 -12.84 8.06
C PRO A 355 -19.43 -12.40 6.62
N THR A 356 -19.28 -13.32 5.68
CA THR A 356 -19.60 -13.11 4.26
C THR A 356 -20.28 -14.35 3.71
N GLU A 357 -21.11 -14.19 2.68
CA GLU A 357 -21.67 -15.30 1.90
C GLU A 357 -20.71 -15.77 0.80
N THR A 358 -19.86 -14.87 0.30
CA THR A 358 -18.91 -15.12 -0.80
C THR A 358 -17.47 -15.09 -0.29
N SER A 359 -16.61 -14.24 -0.81
CA SER A 359 -15.23 -14.10 -0.30
C SER A 359 -14.77 -12.67 -0.44
N TYR A 360 -13.91 -12.22 0.47
CA TYR A 360 -13.24 -10.93 0.35
C TYR A 360 -11.78 -11.03 0.81
N ASN A 361 -10.98 -10.08 0.33
CA ASN A 361 -9.66 -9.81 0.86
C ASN A 361 -9.61 -8.40 1.46
N LEU A 362 -8.77 -8.25 2.47
CA LEU A 362 -8.48 -6.98 3.12
C LEU A 362 -6.98 -6.93 3.34
N SER A 363 -6.37 -5.78 3.09
CA SER A 363 -4.94 -5.58 3.35
C SER A 363 -4.76 -4.30 4.16
N ILE A 364 -3.86 -4.33 5.13
CA ILE A 364 -3.43 -3.15 5.89
C ILE A 364 -1.90 -3.13 5.85
N SER A 365 -1.34 -1.96 5.56
CA SER A 365 0.09 -1.71 5.64
C SER A 365 0.35 -0.55 6.58
N LEU A 366 1.14 -0.81 7.62
CA LEU A 366 1.56 0.15 8.64
C LEU A 366 3.08 0.08 8.78
N LYS A 367 3.67 1.15 9.32
CA LYS A 367 5.11 1.15 9.65
C LYS A 367 5.38 0.04 10.69
N GLY A 368 6.03 -1.04 10.26
CA GLY A 368 6.40 -2.17 11.12
C GLY A 368 5.50 -3.40 11.02
N LEU A 369 4.37 -3.32 10.31
CA LEU A 369 3.39 -4.39 10.18
C LEU A 369 2.69 -4.32 8.81
N ASP A 370 2.80 -5.40 8.04
CA ASP A 370 1.93 -5.65 6.90
C ASP A 370 1.01 -6.82 7.24
N LEU A 371 -0.26 -6.74 6.85
CA LEU A 371 -1.19 -7.84 7.04
C LEU A 371 -2.20 -7.95 5.91
N GLN A 372 -2.66 -9.17 5.70
CA GLN A 372 -3.71 -9.52 4.76
C GLN A 372 -4.69 -10.48 5.43
N VAL A 373 -5.98 -10.18 5.33
CA VAL A 373 -7.07 -11.05 5.74
C VAL A 373 -7.76 -11.56 4.48
N PHE A 374 -8.03 -12.85 4.43
CA PHE A 374 -8.86 -13.47 3.41
C PHE A 374 -9.96 -14.27 4.09
N ALA A 375 -11.21 -13.92 3.82
CA ALA A 375 -12.38 -14.56 4.39
C ALA A 375 -13.26 -15.15 3.29
N VAL A 376 -13.84 -16.30 3.59
CA VAL A 376 -14.68 -17.07 2.69
C VAL A 376 -15.95 -17.48 3.42
N GLY A 377 -17.03 -17.56 2.66
CA GLY A 377 -18.38 -17.90 3.07
C GLY A 377 -18.95 -19.05 2.26
N PRO A 378 -20.16 -19.52 2.60
CA PRO A 378 -20.69 -20.79 2.13
C PRO A 378 -20.92 -20.87 0.62
N ASN A 379 -21.13 -19.72 -0.02
CA ASN A 379 -21.36 -19.60 -1.47
C ASN A 379 -20.09 -19.24 -2.25
N ALA A 380 -18.93 -19.19 -1.60
CA ALA A 380 -17.65 -18.95 -2.27
C ALA A 380 -17.26 -20.12 -3.18
N SER A 381 -17.03 -19.84 -4.46
CA SER A 381 -16.47 -20.82 -5.39
C SER A 381 -14.95 -20.75 -5.40
N MET A 382 -14.28 -21.64 -4.66
CA MET A 382 -12.81 -21.73 -4.63
C MET A 382 -12.32 -22.99 -5.34
N ASN A 383 -11.60 -22.79 -6.45
CA ASN A 383 -11.01 -23.89 -7.23
C ASN A 383 -9.51 -24.08 -6.96
N LYS A 384 -8.88 -23.15 -6.22
CA LYS A 384 -7.46 -23.18 -5.87
C LYS A 384 -7.26 -22.65 -4.46
N ILE A 385 -6.22 -23.16 -3.80
CA ILE A 385 -5.79 -22.70 -2.48
C ILE A 385 -5.41 -21.22 -2.57
N PRO A 386 -5.94 -20.35 -1.70
CA PRO A 386 -5.56 -18.94 -1.68
C PRO A 386 -4.12 -18.79 -1.22
N GLN A 387 -3.33 -18.03 -1.98
CA GLN A 387 -1.97 -17.63 -1.62
C GLN A 387 -2.02 -16.20 -1.09
N LEU A 388 -1.59 -16.00 0.16
CA LEU A 388 -1.47 -14.67 0.77
C LEU A 388 -0.02 -14.22 0.64
N SER A 389 0.19 -12.97 0.20
CA SER A 389 1.54 -12.44 -0.09
C SER A 389 1.73 -11.07 0.55
N LEU A 390 2.78 -10.93 1.34
CA LEU A 390 3.18 -9.70 2.04
C LEU A 390 4.64 -9.39 1.73
N GLY A 391 4.87 -8.52 0.74
CA GLY A 391 6.20 -8.19 0.26
C GLY A 391 6.94 -9.43 -0.24
N SER A 392 7.95 -9.87 0.51
CA SER A 392 8.78 -11.04 0.17
C SER A 392 8.42 -12.31 0.94
N THR A 393 7.32 -12.29 1.71
CA THR A 393 6.79 -13.48 2.39
C THR A 393 5.47 -13.92 1.78
N GLN A 394 5.26 -15.22 1.75
CA GLN A 394 4.08 -15.86 1.16
C GLN A 394 3.62 -16.99 2.06
N MET A 395 2.31 -17.20 2.08
CA MET A 395 1.69 -18.29 2.82
C MET A 395 0.59 -18.94 1.97
N GLU A 396 0.58 -20.26 1.98
CA GLU A 396 -0.50 -21.08 1.43
C GLU A 396 -1.11 -21.93 2.55
N ILE A 397 -2.44 -21.87 2.66
CA ILE A 397 -3.22 -22.64 3.63
C ILE A 397 -4.46 -23.19 2.94
N ASP A 398 -4.80 -24.46 3.20
CA ASP A 398 -5.98 -25.12 2.62
C ASP A 398 -7.30 -24.60 3.24
N LEU A 399 -7.59 -23.32 3.00
CA LEU A 399 -8.78 -22.65 3.50
C LEU A 399 -10.07 -23.25 2.92
N ILE A 400 -9.98 -23.95 1.79
CA ILE A 400 -11.10 -24.69 1.19
C ILE A 400 -11.53 -25.83 2.11
N GLN A 401 -10.60 -26.65 2.57
CA GLN A 401 -10.93 -27.74 3.48
C GLN A 401 -11.33 -27.23 4.87
N ILE A 402 -10.68 -26.16 5.34
CA ILE A 402 -11.03 -25.52 6.61
C ILE A 402 -12.46 -24.97 6.55
N SER A 403 -12.85 -24.27 5.48
CA SER A 403 -14.20 -23.72 5.35
C SER A 403 -15.27 -24.82 5.29
N LYS A 404 -15.01 -25.93 4.59
CA LYS A 404 -15.91 -27.10 4.57
C LYS A 404 -16.17 -27.67 5.98
N ASN A 405 -15.16 -27.69 6.84
CA ASN A 405 -15.30 -28.15 8.22
C ASN A 405 -16.08 -27.14 9.10
N ASN A 406 -16.28 -25.91 8.62
CA ASN A 406 -16.90 -24.78 9.32
C ASN A 406 -18.14 -24.25 8.58
N ASN A 407 -19.00 -25.16 8.08
CA ASN A 407 -20.25 -24.83 7.37
C ASN A 407 -20.07 -23.94 6.13
N GLY A 408 -18.94 -24.07 5.45
CA GLY A 408 -18.60 -23.30 4.26
C GLY A 408 -17.90 -21.97 4.54
N SER A 409 -17.71 -21.58 5.81
CA SER A 409 -17.10 -20.30 6.17
C SER A 409 -15.76 -20.47 6.89
N ALA A 410 -14.77 -19.66 6.54
CA ALA A 410 -13.51 -19.58 7.27
C ALA A 410 -12.81 -18.24 6.97
N ALA A 411 -11.90 -17.82 7.83
CA ALA A 411 -11.03 -16.70 7.53
C ALA A 411 -9.60 -17.02 7.96
N VAL A 412 -8.64 -16.47 7.22
CA VAL A 412 -7.23 -16.47 7.56
C VAL A 412 -6.71 -15.05 7.57
N ALA A 413 -5.91 -14.73 8.58
CA ALA A 413 -5.10 -13.52 8.61
C ALA A 413 -3.63 -13.91 8.57
N PHE A 414 -2.88 -13.29 7.67
CA PHE A 414 -1.43 -13.40 7.54
C PHE A 414 -0.82 -12.04 7.87
N MET A 415 0.21 -12.02 8.70
CA MET A 415 0.88 -10.79 9.16
C MET A 415 2.39 -10.95 9.05
N SER A 416 3.09 -9.88 8.69
CA SER A 416 4.54 -9.79 8.59
C SER A 416 5.03 -8.58 9.40
N TYR A 417 5.96 -8.82 10.32
CA TYR A 417 6.48 -7.82 11.25
C TYR A 417 7.93 -7.51 10.92
N SER A 418 8.25 -6.25 10.60
CA SER A 418 9.62 -5.88 10.21
C SER A 418 10.58 -5.79 11.39
N ASN A 419 10.09 -5.45 12.59
CA ASN A 419 10.91 -5.11 13.75
C ASN A 419 10.75 -6.09 14.92
N MET A 420 9.99 -7.18 14.73
CA MET A 420 9.72 -8.14 15.81
C MET A 420 10.97 -8.94 16.21
N ASN A 421 11.94 -9.09 15.31
CA ASN A 421 13.24 -9.70 15.59
C ASN A 421 14.04 -8.99 16.71
N SER A 422 13.70 -7.72 16.99
CA SER A 422 14.32 -6.93 18.06
C SER A 422 13.77 -7.30 19.45
N MET A 423 12.52 -7.79 19.50
CA MET A 423 11.89 -8.28 20.73
C MET A 423 12.03 -9.80 20.87
N LEU A 424 11.80 -10.55 19.79
CA LEU A 424 11.89 -11.99 19.73
C LEU A 424 13.21 -12.39 19.10
N LYS A 425 14.29 -12.20 19.85
CA LYS A 425 15.66 -12.40 19.36
C LYS A 425 15.93 -13.87 19.07
N PRO A 426 16.75 -14.19 18.04
CA PRO A 426 17.11 -15.57 17.71
C PRO A 426 17.87 -16.27 18.86
N SER A 427 18.55 -15.50 19.72
CA SER A 427 19.23 -16.02 20.91
C SER A 427 18.30 -16.69 21.92
N PHE A 428 16.98 -16.48 21.83
CA PHE A 428 16.01 -17.02 22.78
C PHE A 428 15.54 -18.44 22.43
N PHE A 429 15.85 -18.95 21.24
CA PHE A 429 15.56 -20.34 20.89
C PHE A 429 16.58 -21.25 21.57
N ASN A 430 16.13 -22.22 22.37
CA ASN A 430 17.02 -23.22 22.97
C ASN A 430 17.41 -24.27 21.91
N THR A 431 18.71 -24.52 21.76
CA THR A 431 19.27 -25.57 20.88
C THR A 431 20.15 -26.50 21.69
N THR A 432 20.34 -27.73 21.22
CA THR A 432 21.19 -28.73 21.87
C THR A 432 22.68 -28.39 21.79
N ASP A 433 23.09 -27.58 20.82
CA ASP A 433 24.45 -27.03 20.70
C ASP A 433 24.51 -25.62 21.28
N ASN A 434 25.34 -25.43 22.30
CA ASN A 434 25.56 -24.12 22.94
C ASN A 434 26.60 -23.26 22.21
N ASP A 435 27.36 -23.84 21.28
CA ASP A 435 28.47 -23.17 20.59
C ASP A 435 28.06 -22.52 19.25
N THR A 436 26.78 -22.63 18.85
CA THR A 436 26.28 -22.06 17.58
C THR A 436 25.67 -20.67 17.77
N VAL A 437 26.10 -19.70 16.95
CA VAL A 437 25.47 -18.38 16.85
C VAL A 437 24.15 -18.49 16.10
N LYS A 438 23.09 -17.90 16.66
CA LYS A 438 21.74 -17.93 16.06
C LYS A 438 21.47 -16.62 15.35
N THR A 439 21.17 -16.71 14.06
CA THR A 439 20.85 -15.58 13.21
C THR A 439 19.42 -15.71 12.72
N MET A 440 18.67 -14.62 12.80
CA MET A 440 17.32 -14.58 12.24
C MET A 440 17.43 -14.35 10.73
N MET A 441 17.01 -15.35 9.94
CA MET A 441 17.17 -15.34 8.49
C MET A 441 15.99 -14.72 7.75
N SER A 442 14.86 -14.46 8.40
CA SER A 442 13.65 -13.88 7.79
C SER A 442 13.04 -12.80 8.67
N THR A 443 12.05 -12.07 8.16
CA THR A 443 11.12 -11.35 9.03
C THR A 443 10.29 -12.34 9.86
N VAL A 444 9.74 -11.86 10.98
CA VAL A 444 8.78 -12.67 11.75
C VAL A 444 7.42 -12.55 11.08
N VAL A 445 6.78 -13.68 10.84
CA VAL A 445 5.42 -13.75 10.30
C VAL A 445 4.50 -14.47 11.28
N SER A 446 3.22 -14.10 11.30
CA SER A 446 2.19 -14.84 12.03
C SER A 446 1.00 -15.13 11.11
N ALA A 447 0.30 -16.22 11.41
CA ALA A 447 -0.91 -16.60 10.72
C ALA A 447 -1.94 -17.10 11.74
N THR A 448 -3.17 -16.59 11.64
CA THR A 448 -4.27 -16.97 12.54
C THR A 448 -5.54 -17.22 11.75
N LEU A 449 -6.44 -18.02 12.30
CA LEU A 449 -7.74 -18.38 11.70
C LEU A 449 -8.87 -17.69 12.48
N PRO A 450 -9.04 -16.36 12.33
CA PRO A 450 -10.04 -15.63 13.08
C PRO A 450 -11.45 -16.11 12.72
N LYS A 451 -12.36 -16.06 13.70
CA LYS A 451 -13.78 -16.45 13.55
C LYS A 451 -13.99 -17.85 12.94
N THR A 452 -13.02 -18.74 13.09
CA THR A 452 -13.05 -20.11 12.58
C THR A 452 -12.97 -21.07 13.76
N SER A 453 -13.97 -21.94 13.91
CA SER A 453 -14.10 -22.80 15.09
C SER A 453 -13.24 -24.06 14.99
N ASP A 454 -13.33 -24.77 13.88
CA ASP A 454 -12.49 -25.94 13.59
C ASP A 454 -11.25 -25.52 12.82
N THR A 455 -10.12 -25.44 13.52
CA THR A 455 -8.81 -25.02 12.99
C THR A 455 -7.92 -26.20 12.61
N ARG A 456 -8.44 -27.43 12.59
CA ARG A 456 -7.65 -28.63 12.28
C ARG A 456 -7.15 -28.60 10.83
N LEU A 457 -5.84 -28.76 10.69
CA LEU A 457 -5.17 -28.80 9.40
C LEU A 457 -5.12 -30.22 8.84
N THR A 458 -5.56 -30.41 7.60
CA THR A 458 -5.43 -31.69 6.86
C THR A 458 -4.20 -31.72 5.96
N LYS A 459 -3.64 -30.54 5.67
CA LYS A 459 -2.41 -30.32 4.93
C LYS A 459 -1.51 -29.35 5.70
N PRO A 460 -0.18 -29.43 5.55
CA PRO A 460 0.70 -28.45 6.16
C PRO A 460 0.42 -27.04 5.59
N VAL A 461 0.67 -26.02 6.41
CA VAL A 461 0.73 -24.63 5.96
C VAL A 461 2.12 -24.39 5.38
N ASN A 462 2.18 -23.91 4.14
CA ASN A 462 3.46 -23.63 3.48
C ASN A 462 3.78 -22.16 3.63
N PHE A 463 4.89 -21.84 4.29
CA PHE A 463 5.44 -20.49 4.35
C PHE A 463 6.68 -20.40 3.45
N THR A 464 6.73 -19.37 2.62
CA THR A 464 7.91 -19.03 1.82
C THR A 464 8.39 -17.65 2.22
N MET A 465 9.66 -17.51 2.58
CA MET A 465 10.22 -16.25 3.08
C MET A 465 11.55 -15.98 2.40
N LYS A 466 11.78 -14.76 1.93
CA LYS A 466 13.09 -14.33 1.42
C LYS A 466 14.05 -14.14 2.59
N HIS A 467 15.28 -14.61 2.44
CA HIS A 467 16.30 -14.38 3.44
C HIS A 467 16.68 -12.89 3.52
N ILE A 468 16.80 -12.36 4.74
CA ILE A 468 17.22 -10.98 5.02
C ILE A 468 18.73 -10.87 5.33
N VAL A 469 19.41 -12.01 5.47
CA VAL A 469 20.86 -12.12 5.67
C VAL A 469 21.42 -13.10 4.63
N GLU A 470 22.64 -12.85 4.15
CA GLU A 470 23.35 -13.78 3.27
C GLU A 470 23.63 -15.10 3.99
N THR A 471 23.46 -16.22 3.28
CA THR A 471 23.70 -17.57 3.80
C THR A 471 25.14 -18.00 3.52
N ASP A 472 25.83 -18.52 4.54
CA ASP A 472 27.09 -19.22 4.38
C ASP A 472 26.82 -20.72 4.09
N PRO A 473 27.58 -21.37 3.19
CA PRO A 473 27.51 -22.83 2.98
C PRO A 473 27.57 -23.71 4.24
N ILE A 474 28.16 -23.22 5.34
CA ILE A 474 28.19 -23.94 6.65
C ILE A 474 26.95 -23.71 7.51
N ASP A 475 26.08 -22.77 7.14
CA ASP A 475 24.87 -22.47 7.91
C ASP A 475 23.85 -23.60 7.82
N THR A 476 23.22 -23.92 8.95
CA THR A 476 22.08 -24.84 8.99
C THR A 476 20.79 -24.05 9.11
N LEU A 477 19.96 -24.09 8.06
CA LEU A 477 18.66 -23.43 8.04
C LEU A 477 17.61 -24.28 8.76
N SER A 478 16.85 -23.66 9.66
CA SER A 478 15.76 -24.32 10.40
C SER A 478 14.51 -23.46 10.37
N CYS A 479 13.37 -24.06 10.02
CA CYS A 479 12.07 -23.45 10.25
C CYS A 479 11.72 -23.56 11.73
N VAL A 480 11.50 -22.41 12.38
CA VAL A 480 11.13 -22.33 13.79
C VAL A 480 9.80 -21.61 13.93
N TYR A 481 9.04 -21.96 14.96
CA TYR A 481 7.85 -21.23 15.35
C TYR A 481 7.97 -20.80 16.82
N TRP A 482 7.36 -19.68 17.15
CA TRP A 482 7.34 -19.17 18.51
C TRP A 482 6.17 -19.83 19.26
N LYS A 483 6.44 -20.37 20.46
CA LYS A 483 5.45 -21.06 21.29
C LYS A 483 5.11 -20.25 22.53
#